data_AF-A0A915CBI2-F1
#
_entry.id   AF-A0A915CBI2-F1
#
_cell.length_a   1.000
_cell.length_b   1.000
_cell.length_c   1.000
_cell.angle_alpha   90.00
_cell.angle_beta   90.00
_cell.angle_gamma   90.00
#
_symmetry.space_group_name_H-M   'P 1'
#
loop_
_entity.id
_entity.type
_entity.pdbx_description
1 polymer ?
#
loop_
_entity_poly.entity_id
_entity_poly.type
_entity_poly.pdbx_seq_one_letter_code
_entity_poly.pdbx_strand_id
1 'polypeptide(L)'
;ALLRREMVIALILLSPGVGLSFQNYASTVFPHSISDLLAGKNILHPVALGGVPALVNLQCLQHFVDTCVFNSMRSIPVHRPVRIIHGDEDKVVPLRNVRSFVKKLESEDVV
;
A
#
# COMPACT_ATOMS: atom_id res chain seq x y z
N ALA A 1 12.14 5.87 30.23
CA ALA A 1 13.44 5.76 29.53
C ALA A 1 13.31 6.42 28.16
N LEU A 2 14.04 7.50 27.91
CA LEU A 2 14.09 8.17 26.60
C LEU A 2 14.88 7.28 25.63
N LEU A 3 14.25 6.88 24.52
CA LEU A 3 14.91 6.18 23.42
C LEU A 3 16.05 7.07 22.88
N ARG A 4 17.30 6.58 22.92
CA ARG A 4 18.44 7.28 22.34
C ARG A 4 18.22 7.44 20.83
N ARG A 5 18.42 8.66 20.32
CA ARG A 5 18.26 9.10 18.92
C ARG A 5 19.08 8.31 17.88
N GLU A 6 19.90 7.35 18.30
CA GLU A 6 20.91 6.66 17.49
C GLU A 6 20.47 5.29 16.95
N MET A 7 19.23 4.85 17.15
CA MET A 7 18.79 3.46 16.85
C MET A 7 17.77 3.31 15.70
N VAL A 8 17.61 4.30 14.82
CA VAL A 8 16.81 4.12 13.58
C VAL A 8 17.77 4.12 12.40
N ILE A 9 18.21 2.93 11.99
CA ILE A 9 19.17 2.72 10.89
C ILE A 9 18.50 2.84 9.51
N ALA A 10 17.17 2.71 9.43
CA ALA A 10 16.40 2.90 8.21
C ALA A 10 14.93 3.24 8.54
N LEU A 11 14.36 4.20 7.80
CA LEU A 11 12.93 4.43 7.72
C LEU A 11 12.45 3.83 6.39
N ILE A 12 11.65 2.76 6.45
CA ILE A 12 11.02 2.20 5.25
C ILE A 12 9.59 2.74 5.21
N LEU A 13 9.33 3.67 4.29
CA LEU A 13 7.97 4.11 3.98
C LEU A 13 7.31 3.05 3.11
N LEU A 14 6.65 2.10 3.75
CA LEU A 14 5.73 1.20 3.09
C LEU A 14 4.42 1.95 2.92
N SER A 15 4.02 2.23 1.68
CA SER A 15 2.63 2.52 1.32
C SER A 15 2.06 1.23 0.77
N PRO A 16 1.74 0.25 1.64
CA PRO A 16 1.49 -1.08 1.18
C PRO A 16 0.08 -1.08 0.61
N GLY A 17 -0.04 -1.00 -0.71
CA GLY A 17 -1.17 -1.62 -1.41
C GLY A 17 -1.23 -3.14 -1.18
N VAL A 18 -0.45 -3.69 -0.23
CA VAL A 18 -0.38 -5.11 0.13
C VAL A 18 -1.78 -5.61 0.45
N GLY A 19 -2.13 -6.73 -0.15
CA GLY A 19 -3.45 -7.34 -0.02
C GLY A 19 -4.59 -6.57 -0.69
N LEU A 20 -4.32 -5.51 -1.47
CA LEU A 20 -5.32 -4.90 -2.33
C LEU A 20 -5.42 -5.67 -3.63
N SER A 21 -6.65 -5.98 -4.02
CA SER A 21 -6.97 -6.34 -5.41
C SER A 21 -7.25 -5.06 -6.20
N PHE A 22 -7.12 -5.14 -7.52
CA PHE A 22 -7.57 -4.06 -8.41
C PHE A 22 -9.00 -3.61 -8.07
N GLN A 23 -9.90 -4.56 -7.85
CA GLN A 23 -11.31 -4.26 -7.59
C GLN A 23 -11.54 -3.52 -6.27
N ASN A 24 -10.85 -3.92 -5.20
CA ASN A 24 -10.95 -3.24 -3.89
C ASN A 24 -10.34 -1.85 -3.92
N TYR A 25 -9.21 -1.69 -4.63
CA TYR A 25 -8.59 -0.39 -4.83
C TYR A 25 -9.50 0.53 -5.65
N ALA A 26 -9.97 0.06 -6.79
CA ALA A 26 -10.77 0.86 -7.70
C ALA A 26 -12.10 1.28 -7.08
N SER A 27 -12.74 0.42 -6.27
CA SER A 27 -14.04 0.75 -5.66
C SER A 27 -13.92 1.79 -4.55
N THR A 28 -12.76 1.82 -3.90
CA THR A 28 -12.47 2.78 -2.84
C THR A 28 -12.03 4.13 -3.40
N VAL A 29 -11.15 4.12 -4.41
CA VAL A 29 -10.51 5.32 -4.95
C VAL A 29 -11.34 5.97 -6.05
N PHE A 30 -12.10 5.19 -6.82
CA PHE A 30 -12.90 5.65 -7.96
C PHE A 30 -14.38 5.26 -7.83
N PRO A 31 -15.06 5.58 -6.72
CA PRO A 31 -16.42 5.09 -6.46
C PRO A 31 -17.43 5.49 -7.55
N HIS A 32 -17.19 6.61 -8.25
CA HIS A 32 -18.08 7.13 -9.29
C HIS A 32 -17.55 6.93 -10.73
N SER A 33 -16.34 6.38 -10.90
CA SER A 33 -15.68 6.29 -12.21
C SER A 33 -15.15 4.89 -12.52
N ILE A 34 -15.53 3.90 -11.71
CA ILE A 34 -15.21 2.48 -11.96
C ILE A 34 -15.70 2.02 -13.33
N SER A 35 -16.91 2.41 -13.75
CA SER A 35 -17.49 1.97 -15.01
C SER A 35 -16.69 2.49 -16.21
N ASP A 36 -16.22 3.74 -16.12
CA ASP A 36 -15.35 4.33 -17.13
C ASP A 36 -13.97 3.67 -17.16
N LEU A 37 -13.42 3.36 -15.98
CA LEU A 37 -12.15 2.63 -15.86
C LEU A 37 -12.22 1.23 -16.48
N LEU A 38 -13.29 0.48 -16.17
CA LEU A 38 -13.54 -0.86 -16.71
C LEU A 38 -13.84 -0.83 -18.21
N ALA A 39 -14.40 0.27 -18.73
CA ALA A 39 -14.56 0.51 -20.16
C ALA A 39 -13.24 0.92 -20.86
N GLY A 40 -12.11 0.93 -20.15
CA GLY A 40 -10.80 1.26 -20.70
C GLY A 40 -10.55 2.75 -20.92
N LYS A 41 -11.41 3.63 -20.37
CA LYS A 41 -11.19 5.08 -20.46
C LYS A 41 -10.07 5.51 -19.50
N ASN A 42 -9.41 6.60 -19.87
CA ASN A 42 -8.52 7.29 -18.96
C ASN A 42 -9.35 8.11 -17.96
N ILE A 43 -8.99 8.02 -16.68
CA ILE A 43 -9.60 8.78 -15.59
C ILE A 43 -8.51 9.53 -14.83
N LEU A 44 -8.88 10.64 -14.18
CA LEU A 44 -7.97 11.35 -13.29
C LEU A 44 -7.89 10.63 -11.94
N HIS A 45 -6.67 10.33 -11.52
CA HIS A 45 -6.39 9.81 -10.18
C HIS A 45 -6.68 10.90 -9.12
N PRO A 46 -7.45 10.61 -8.06
CA PRO A 46 -7.69 11.57 -6.99
C PRO A 46 -6.41 11.81 -6.20
N VAL A 47 -5.94 13.05 -6.22
CA VAL A 47 -4.69 13.46 -5.56
C VAL A 47 -4.92 14.10 -4.20
N ALA A 48 -3.94 13.95 -3.31
CA ALA A 48 -3.88 14.71 -2.07
C ALA A 48 -3.76 16.22 -2.37
N LEU A 49 -4.04 17.06 -1.35
CA LEU A 49 -3.93 18.52 -1.49
C LEU A 49 -2.52 18.92 -1.96
N GLY A 50 -2.44 19.63 -3.08
CA GLY A 50 -1.17 20.03 -3.71
C GLY A 50 -0.49 18.94 -4.55
N GLY A 51 -1.13 17.78 -4.74
CA GLY A 51 -0.63 16.72 -5.61
C GLY A 51 -0.83 17.02 -7.10
N VAL A 52 -0.05 16.35 -7.94
CA VAL A 52 -0.12 16.47 -9.41
C VAL A 52 -1.09 15.43 -9.96
N PRO A 53 -2.21 15.82 -10.62
CA PRO A 53 -3.16 14.88 -11.19
C PRO A 53 -2.48 13.95 -12.20
N ALA A 54 -2.76 12.65 -12.10
CA ALA A 54 -2.28 11.65 -13.05
C ALA A 54 -3.46 11.06 -13.83
N LEU A 55 -3.30 10.90 -15.14
CA LEU A 55 -4.23 10.08 -15.91
C LEU A 55 -3.87 8.61 -15.71
N VAL A 56 -4.86 7.83 -15.30
CA VAL A 56 -4.73 6.39 -15.12
C VAL A 56 -5.79 5.66 -15.94
N ASN A 57 -5.47 4.44 -16.35
CA ASN A 57 -6.41 3.52 -16.98
C ASN A 57 -6.27 2.13 -16.38
N LEU A 58 -7.15 1.22 -16.80
CA LEU A 58 -7.18 -0.16 -16.34
C LEU A 58 -5.81 -0.84 -16.47
N GLN A 59 -5.13 -0.66 -17.61
CA GLN A 59 -3.85 -1.32 -17.87
C GLN A 59 -2.75 -0.84 -16.92
N CYS A 60 -2.64 0.47 -16.69
CA CYS A 60 -1.66 1.04 -15.76
C CYS A 60 -1.89 0.55 -14.31
N LEU A 61 -3.16 0.50 -13.88
CA LEU A 61 -3.51 0.07 -12.54
C LEU A 61 -3.35 -1.44 -12.35
N GLN A 62 -3.71 -2.25 -13.35
CA GLN A 62 -3.48 -3.69 -13.32
C GLN A 62 -1.98 -3.99 -13.29
N HIS A 63 -1.18 -3.30 -14.11
CA HIS A 63 0.28 -3.41 -14.07
C HIS A 63 0.82 -3.09 -12.68
N PHE A 64 0.40 -1.98 -12.06
CA PHE A 64 0.78 -1.64 -10.69
C PHE A 64 0.43 -2.76 -9.68
N VAL A 65 -0.76 -3.37 -9.80
CA VAL A 65 -1.15 -4.51 -8.94
C VAL A 65 -0.25 -5.72 -9.19
N ASP A 66 0.13 -6.00 -10.43
CA ASP A 66 0.90 -7.18 -10.79
C ASP A 66 2.40 -7.04 -10.45
N THR A 67 2.97 -5.84 -10.61
CA THR A 67 4.41 -5.61 -10.46
C THR A 67 4.82 -4.88 -9.19
N CYS A 68 3.94 -4.05 -8.64
CA CYS A 68 4.28 -3.18 -7.50
C CYS A 68 3.60 -3.63 -6.20
N VAL A 69 2.46 -4.33 -6.28
CA VAL A 69 1.78 -4.89 -5.10
C VAL A 69 2.28 -6.32 -4.84
N PHE A 70 3.17 -6.46 -3.86
CA PHE A 70 3.70 -7.77 -3.44
C PHE A 70 2.67 -8.61 -2.68
N ASN A 71 1.87 -9.42 -3.40
CA ASN A 71 0.91 -10.35 -2.80
C ASN A 71 1.43 -11.79 -2.68
N SER A 72 2.44 -12.19 -3.44
CA SER A 72 2.86 -13.60 -3.57
C SER A 72 3.96 -14.05 -2.61
N MET A 73 4.70 -13.12 -1.99
CA MET A 73 5.77 -13.51 -1.07
C MET A 73 5.17 -14.17 0.19
N ARG A 74 5.63 -15.40 0.46
CA ARG A 74 5.32 -16.14 1.69
C ARG A 74 6.11 -15.60 2.89
N SER A 75 7.32 -15.10 2.63
CA SER A 75 8.23 -14.55 3.62
C SER A 75 8.99 -13.37 3.02
N ILE A 76 9.37 -12.39 3.84
CA ILE A 76 10.05 -11.16 3.45
C ILE A 76 11.35 -11.10 4.27
N PRO A 77 12.53 -11.16 3.61
CA PRO A 77 13.82 -11.34 4.27
C PRO A 77 14.35 -10.04 4.90
N VAL A 78 13.53 -9.43 5.75
CA VAL A 78 13.88 -8.27 6.56
C VAL A 78 14.13 -8.79 7.97
N HIS A 79 15.40 -8.93 8.34
CA HIS A 79 15.82 -9.48 9.63
C HIS A 79 16.10 -8.41 10.70
N ARG A 80 16.06 -7.13 10.34
CA ARG A 80 16.31 -6.02 11.26
C ARG A 80 15.02 -5.60 11.96
N PRO A 81 15.07 -5.00 13.16
CA PRO A 81 13.88 -4.47 13.81
C PRO A 81 13.10 -3.52 12.89
N VAL A 82 11.78 -3.70 12.83
CA VAL A 82 10.89 -2.92 11.98
C VAL A 82 9.84 -2.23 12.84
N ARG A 83 9.63 -0.93 12.60
CA ARG A 83 8.49 -0.21 13.15
C ARG A 83 7.50 0.12 12.05
N ILE A 84 6.25 -0.28 12.22
CA ILE A 84 5.18 -0.07 11.24
C ILE A 84 4.21 0.98 11.79
N ILE A 85 3.99 2.03 11.00
CA ILE A 85 3.02 3.09 11.32
C ILE A 85 1.90 3.00 10.30
N HIS A 86 0.67 2.81 10.77
CA HIS A 86 -0.51 2.71 9.91
C HIS A 86 -1.72 3.30 10.65
N GLY A 87 -2.60 3.99 9.91
CA GLY A 87 -3.85 4.50 10.45
C GLY A 87 -4.83 3.35 10.68
N ASP A 88 -5.41 3.27 11.88
CA ASP A 88 -6.44 2.28 12.21
C ASP A 88 -7.72 2.45 11.38
N GLU A 89 -8.02 3.69 10.98
CA GLU A 89 -9.15 4.06 10.11
C GLU A 89 -8.77 4.27 8.63
N ASP A 90 -7.64 3.73 8.18
CA ASP A 90 -7.25 3.83 6.76
C ASP A 90 -8.33 3.19 5.87
N LYS A 91 -8.96 4.02 5.02
CA LYS A 91 -10.07 3.62 4.16
C LYS A 91 -9.62 2.87 2.91
N VAL A 92 -8.34 2.99 2.53
CA VAL A 92 -7.77 2.42 1.31
C VAL A 92 -7.08 1.10 1.60
N VAL A 93 -6.27 1.04 2.66
CA VAL A 93 -5.54 -0.17 3.06
C VAL A 93 -6.08 -0.65 4.39
N PRO A 94 -6.86 -1.74 4.44
CA PRO A 94 -7.38 -2.25 5.70
C PRO A 94 -6.27 -2.71 6.66
N LEU A 95 -6.40 -2.42 7.96
CA LEU A 95 -5.45 -2.85 9.00
C LEU A 95 -5.15 -4.36 8.98
N ARG A 96 -6.12 -5.21 8.58
CA ARG A 96 -5.91 -6.66 8.42
C ARG A 96 -4.81 -7.01 7.41
N ASN A 97 -4.64 -6.20 6.37
CA ASN A 97 -3.61 -6.41 5.35
C ASN A 97 -2.22 -6.13 5.95
N VAL A 98 -2.11 -5.08 6.76
CA VAL A 98 -0.88 -4.76 7.49
C VAL A 98 -0.54 -5.85 8.51
N ARG A 99 -1.54 -6.37 9.24
CA ARG A 99 -1.33 -7.53 10.14
C ARG A 99 -0.86 -8.77 9.38
N SER A 100 -1.35 -9.01 8.17
CA SER A 100 -0.89 -10.12 7.31
C SER A 100 0.54 -9.89 6.84
N PHE A 101 0.89 -8.66 6.46
CA PHE A 101 2.24 -8.26 6.07
C PHE A 101 3.26 -8.48 7.20
N VAL A 102 2.92 -8.04 8.43
CA VAL A 102 3.76 -8.23 9.63
C VAL A 102 4.15 -9.70 9.82
N LYS A 103 3.19 -10.62 9.65
CA LYS A 103 3.43 -12.07 9.81
C LYS A 103 4.40 -12.66 8.77
N LYS A 104 4.66 -11.93 7.67
CA LYS A 104 5.58 -12.36 6.62
C LYS A 104 6.99 -11.82 6.85
N LEU A 105 7.20 -10.86 7.74
CA LEU A 105 8.53 -10.32 8.02
C LEU A 105 9.34 -11.35 8.81
N GLU A 106 10.58 -11.60 8.38
CA GLU A 106 11.55 -12.44 9.09
C GLU A 106 12.28 -11.68 10.22
N SER A 107 11.65 -10.63 10.75
CA SER A 107 12.18 -9.78 11.80
C SER A 107 11.70 -10.28 13.16
N GLU A 108 12.62 -10.41 14.10
CA GLU A 108 12.33 -10.84 15.48
C GLU A 108 11.64 -9.74 16.30
N ASP A 109 11.82 -8.47 15.90
CA ASP A 109 11.30 -7.28 16.59
C ASP A 109 10.47 -6.41 15.64
N VAL A 110 9.17 -6.72 15.52
CA VAL A 110 8.20 -5.90 14.79
C VAL A 110 7.26 -5.19 15.74
N VAL A 111 7.26 -3.85 15.69
CA VAL A 111 6.43 -2.96 16.54
C VAL A 111 5.48 -2.11 15.72
#